data_AF-A0A0C3DE69-F1
#
_entry.id   AF-A0A0C3DE69-F1
#
_cell.length_a   1.000
_cell.length_b   1.000
_cell.length_c   1.000
_cell.angle_alpha   90.00
_cell.angle_beta   90.00
_cell.angle_gamma   90.00
#
_symmetry.space_group_name_H-M   'P 1'
#
loop_
_entity.id
_entity.type
_entity.pdbx_description
1 polymer ?
#
loop_
_entity_poly.entity_id
_entity_poly.type
_entity_poly.pdbx_seq_one_letter_code
_entity_poly.pdbx_strand_id
1 'polypeptide(L)'
;KLIDITIRMKVMVTQNVETNLDITNEAQGTIVGIKLHPDERMVSKRTSQYMELQHLPLYILVELQQTWATQLTGLEECVIPIEPRTQTFQVKCEQSNGQQVTKTVKWRQFPMTAAYTFTDYRSQGQTIPYVLVDIATPLRRAEPF
;
A
#
# COMPACT_ATOMS: atom_id res chain seq x y z
N LYS A 1 10.56 -5.42 -0.50
CA LYS A 1 9.51 -6.41 -0.88
C LYS A 1 8.95 -5.96 -2.21
N LEU A 2 8.96 -6.84 -3.22
CA LEU A 2 8.21 -6.62 -4.47
C LEU A 2 6.72 -6.71 -4.14
N ILE A 3 5.91 -5.83 -4.73
CA ILE A 3 4.47 -5.80 -4.53
C ILE A 3 3.83 -6.04 -5.88
N ASP A 4 3.05 -7.12 -5.97
CA ASP A 4 2.20 -7.38 -7.13
C ASP A 4 0.93 -6.56 -7.00
N ILE A 5 0.60 -5.83 -8.06
CA ILE A 5 -0.56 -4.94 -8.12
C ILE A 5 -1.33 -5.27 -9.38
N THR A 6 -2.66 -5.40 -9.26
CA THR A 6 -3.55 -5.64 -10.38
C THR A 6 -4.76 -4.72 -10.32
N ILE A 7 -5.34 -4.42 -11.48
CA ILE A 7 -6.68 -3.83 -11.56
C ILE A 7 -7.66 -4.81 -10.89
N ARG A 8 -8.65 -4.26 -10.19
CA ARG A 8 -9.64 -4.94 -9.32
C ARG A 8 -9.11 -5.46 -7.98
N MET A 9 -7.85 -5.22 -7.65
CA MET A 9 -7.29 -5.58 -6.36
C MET A 9 -7.97 -4.79 -5.24
N LYS A 10 -8.37 -5.49 -4.16
CA LYS A 10 -8.86 -4.85 -2.94
C LYS A 10 -7.69 -4.34 -2.11
N VAL A 11 -7.78 -3.08 -1.71
CA VAL A 11 -6.69 -2.38 -1.05
C VAL A 11 -7.18 -1.57 0.13
N MET A 12 -6.27 -1.39 1.08
CA MET A 12 -6.48 -0.58 2.27
C MET A 12 -5.37 0.46 2.33
N VAL A 13 -5.76 1.70 2.53
CA VAL A 13 -4.86 2.83 2.76
C VAL A 13 -4.21 2.63 4.13
N THR A 14 -2.89 2.82 4.21
CA THR A 14 -2.10 2.52 5.43
C THR A 14 -1.65 3.76 6.18
N GLN A 15 -1.91 4.94 5.61
CA GLN A 15 -1.49 6.24 6.13
C GLN A 15 -2.50 7.29 5.73
N ASN A 16 -2.68 8.30 6.57
CA ASN A 16 -3.51 9.44 6.23
C ASN A 16 -2.93 10.13 4.98
N VAL A 17 -3.66 10.02 3.87
CA VAL A 17 -3.31 10.71 2.63
C VAL A 17 -3.89 12.11 2.69
N GLU A 18 -5.20 12.22 2.94
CA GLU A 18 -5.93 13.48 3.13
C GLU A 18 -7.13 13.26 4.07
N THR A 19 -7.03 13.79 5.29
CA THR A 19 -8.03 13.54 6.34
C THR A 19 -9.34 14.28 6.11
N ASN A 20 -9.31 15.45 5.46
CA ASN A 20 -10.52 16.23 5.22
C ASN A 20 -11.42 15.60 4.14
N LEU A 21 -10.85 14.74 3.30
CA LEU A 21 -11.55 14.02 2.24
C LEU A 21 -11.85 12.57 2.62
N ASP A 22 -11.66 12.20 3.89
CA ASP A 22 -11.83 10.83 4.40
C ASP A 22 -10.92 9.80 3.70
N ILE A 23 -9.74 10.24 3.22
CA ILE A 23 -8.68 9.37 2.67
C ILE A 23 -7.69 9.10 3.78
N THR A 24 -8.17 8.38 4.79
CA THR A 24 -7.48 8.13 6.05
C THR A 24 -6.83 6.75 6.07
N ASN A 25 -5.96 6.52 7.05
CA ASN A 25 -5.52 5.16 7.36
C ASN A 25 -6.77 4.27 7.55
N GLU A 26 -6.71 3.08 6.98
CA GLU A 26 -7.78 2.07 6.99
C GLU A 26 -8.91 2.29 5.97
N ALA A 27 -8.91 3.40 5.24
CA ALA A 27 -9.83 3.56 4.11
C ALA A 27 -9.64 2.42 3.10
N GLN A 28 -10.74 1.78 2.72
CA GLN A 28 -10.74 0.62 1.82
C GLN A 28 -11.21 1.02 0.43
N GLY A 29 -10.67 0.34 -0.58
CA GLY A 29 -11.02 0.61 -1.96
C GLY A 29 -10.65 -0.51 -2.92
N THR A 30 -10.90 -0.26 -4.20
CA THR A 30 -10.59 -1.15 -5.30
C THR A 30 -9.72 -0.42 -6.31
N ILE A 31 -8.64 -1.05 -6.76
CA ILE A 31 -7.83 -0.48 -7.86
C ILE A 31 -8.64 -0.52 -9.15
N VAL A 32 -8.85 0.63 -9.76
CA VAL A 32 -9.56 0.76 -11.05
C VAL A 32 -8.62 1.08 -12.20
N GLY A 33 -7.41 1.59 -11.91
CA GLY A 33 -6.43 1.89 -12.94
C GLY A 33 -5.02 2.09 -12.39
N ILE A 34 -4.02 1.94 -13.25
CA ILE A 34 -2.61 2.10 -12.91
C ILE A 34 -1.96 2.97 -13.98
N LYS A 35 -1.39 4.11 -13.59
CA LYS A 35 -0.66 4.98 -14.52
C LYS A 35 0.84 4.70 -14.41
N LEU A 36 1.40 4.08 -15.44
CA LEU A 36 2.83 3.78 -15.51
C LEU A 36 3.68 5.03 -15.72
N HIS A 37 4.97 4.91 -15.36
CA HIS A 37 5.98 5.94 -15.64
C HIS A 37 6.17 6.11 -17.16
N PRO A 38 6.38 7.32 -17.69
CA PRO A 38 6.59 7.54 -19.13
C PRO A 38 7.83 6.82 -19.67
N ASP A 39 8.87 6.66 -18.84
CA ASP A 39 10.11 5.95 -19.22
C ASP A 39 9.96 4.43 -19.20
N GLU A 40 8.78 3.93 -18.83
CA GLU A 40 8.49 2.51 -18.81
C GLU A 40 8.36 1.99 -20.24
N ARG A 41 9.23 1.05 -20.63
CA ARG A 41 9.13 0.42 -21.94
C ARG A 41 7.87 -0.45 -21.96
N MET A 42 6.87 -0.07 -22.75
CA MET A 42 5.73 -0.95 -23.02
C MET A 42 6.25 -2.23 -23.66
N VAL A 43 6.33 -3.31 -22.87
CA VAL A 43 6.74 -4.61 -23.38
C VAL A 43 5.56 -5.14 -24.21
N SER A 44 5.72 -5.18 -25.52
CA SER A 44 4.78 -5.82 -26.44
C SER A 44 4.80 -7.34 -26.26
N LYS A 45 4.17 -7.86 -25.22
CA LYS A 45 4.06 -9.32 -25.04
C LYS A 45 2.63 -9.74 -24.79
N ARG A 46 1.99 -10.23 -25.86
CA ARG A 46 0.74 -10.99 -25.84
C ARG A 46 0.84 -12.34 -25.07
N THR A 47 1.91 -12.57 -24.30
CA THR A 47 2.28 -13.89 -23.78
C THR A 47 2.53 -13.94 -22.27
N SER A 48 2.69 -12.80 -21.58
CA SER A 48 2.97 -12.77 -20.14
C SER A 48 1.81 -12.13 -19.37
N GLN A 49 1.27 -12.85 -18.39
CA GLN A 49 0.20 -12.37 -17.49
C GLN A 49 0.69 -11.31 -16.48
N TYR A 50 2.02 -11.17 -16.33
CA TYR A 50 2.67 -10.25 -15.40
C TYR A 50 3.65 -9.33 -16.14
N MET A 51 3.79 -8.10 -15.64
CA MET A 51 4.75 -7.11 -16.11
C MET A 51 5.62 -6.66 -14.95
N GLU A 52 6.91 -6.96 -15.01
CA GLU A 52 7.89 -6.42 -14.06
C GLU A 52 8.20 -4.97 -14.45
N LEU A 53 8.00 -4.05 -13.49
CA LEU A 53 8.25 -2.64 -13.69
C LEU A 53 9.66 -2.26 -13.21
N GLN A 54 10.36 -1.44 -14.00
CA GLN A 54 11.63 -0.81 -13.63
C GLN A 54 11.41 0.44 -12.79
N HIS A 55 10.32 1.19 -13.03
CA HIS A 55 9.95 2.35 -12.25
C HIS A 55 8.62 2.13 -11.53
N LEU A 56 8.48 2.74 -10.35
CA LEU A 56 7.17 2.81 -9.71
C LEU A 56 6.17 3.54 -10.62
N PRO A 57 4.91 3.05 -10.72
CA PRO A 57 3.84 3.81 -11.35
C PRO A 57 3.75 5.24 -10.78
N LEU A 58 3.32 6.18 -11.61
CA LEU A 58 3.15 7.58 -11.18
C LEU A 58 2.07 7.70 -10.11
N TYR A 59 0.94 7.04 -10.35
CA TYR A 59 -0.16 6.94 -9.40
C TYR A 59 -1.02 5.70 -9.70
N ILE A 60 -1.76 5.26 -8.69
CA ILE A 60 -2.76 4.19 -8.79
C ILE A 60 -4.12 4.82 -8.55
N LEU A 61 -5.07 4.59 -9.45
CA LEU A 61 -6.44 5.03 -9.29
C LEU A 61 -7.18 4.02 -8.42
N VAL A 62 -7.72 4.50 -7.30
CA VAL A 62 -8.45 3.69 -6.32
C VAL A 62 -9.84 4.28 -6.17
N GLU A 63 -10.84 3.45 -6.43
CA GLU A 63 -12.24 3.70 -6.07
C GLU A 63 -12.41 3.37 -4.59
N LEU A 64 -12.63 4.38 -3.76
CA LEU A 64 -12.86 4.22 -2.33
C LEU A 64 -14.30 3.80 -2.04
N GLN A 65 -14.48 2.93 -1.04
CA GLN A 65 -15.83 2.52 -0.60
C GLN A 65 -16.61 3.68 0.02
N GLN A 66 -15.90 4.58 0.68
CA GLN A 66 -16.44 5.80 1.26
C GLN A 66 -15.36 6.88 1.18
N THR A 67 -15.76 8.09 0.77
CA THR A 67 -14.91 9.27 0.78
C THR A 67 -15.78 10.53 0.75
N TRP A 68 -15.24 11.64 1.26
CA TRP A 68 -15.85 12.97 1.08
C TRP A 68 -15.19 13.76 -0.05
N ALA A 69 -14.31 13.13 -0.83
CA ALA A 69 -13.71 13.75 -2.00
C ALA A 69 -14.78 14.10 -3.03
N THR A 70 -14.82 15.37 -3.44
CA THR A 70 -15.57 15.78 -4.62
C THR A 70 -15.02 15.02 -5.83
N GLN A 71 -15.91 14.63 -6.75
CA GLN A 71 -15.51 14.03 -8.01
C GLN A 71 -14.47 14.90 -8.72
N LEU A 72 -13.32 14.29 -9.02
CA LEU A 72 -12.28 14.93 -9.80
C LEU A 72 -12.68 14.96 -11.28
N THR A 73 -12.52 16.11 -11.93
CA THR A 73 -12.85 16.26 -13.35
C THR A 73 -12.16 15.20 -14.20
N GLY A 74 -12.94 14.41 -14.93
CA GLY A 74 -12.42 13.35 -15.79
C GLY A 74 -12.22 11.98 -15.10
N LEU A 75 -12.60 11.85 -13.83
CA LEU A 75 -12.65 10.57 -13.10
C LEU A 75 -14.08 10.25 -12.65
N GLU A 76 -14.34 8.97 -12.39
CA GLU A 76 -15.59 8.52 -11.79
C GLU A 76 -15.68 8.98 -10.32
N GLU A 77 -16.90 8.98 -9.78
CA GLU A 77 -17.13 9.33 -8.37
C GLU A 77 -16.33 8.40 -7.44
N CYS A 78 -15.85 8.93 -6.31
CA CYS A 78 -15.02 8.21 -5.34
C CYS A 78 -13.68 7.66 -5.86
N VAL A 79 -13.28 7.95 -7.11
CA VAL A 79 -11.98 7.55 -7.67
C VAL A 79 -10.94 8.63 -7.41
N ILE A 80 -9.89 8.24 -6.68
CA ILE A 80 -8.78 9.13 -6.34
C ILE A 80 -7.44 8.57 -6.83
N PRO A 81 -6.48 9.43 -7.23
CA PRO A 81 -5.11 9.01 -7.46
C PRO A 81 -4.37 8.87 -6.12
N ILE A 82 -3.81 7.68 -5.87
CA ILE A 82 -2.86 7.45 -4.78
C ILE A 82 -1.44 7.48 -5.36
N GLU A 83 -0.62 8.40 -4.85
CA GLU A 83 0.77 8.57 -5.27
C GLU A 83 1.77 7.86 -4.34
N PRO A 84 2.94 7.42 -4.84
CA PRO A 84 4.01 6.91 -3.99
C PRO A 84 4.54 7.98 -3.03
N ARG A 85 4.62 7.68 -1.74
CA ARG A 85 5.20 8.57 -0.71
C ARG A 85 6.59 8.11 -0.31
N THR A 86 7.46 9.07 -0.04
CA THR A 86 8.78 8.81 0.54
C THR A 86 8.72 8.97 2.05
N GLN A 87 9.00 7.89 2.78
CA GLN A 87 9.18 7.90 4.21
C GLN A 87 10.66 7.82 4.56
N THR A 88 11.06 8.54 5.61
CA THR A 88 12.43 8.54 6.10
C THR A 88 12.44 7.95 7.51
N PHE A 89 13.26 6.93 7.72
CA PHE A 89 13.43 6.25 9.00
C PHE A 89 14.86 6.46 9.49
N GLN A 90 15.02 6.62 10.80
CA GLN A 90 16.32 6.60 11.44
C GLN A 90 16.44 5.31 12.25
N VAL A 91 17.36 4.46 11.86
CA VAL A 91 17.60 3.16 12.49
C VAL A 91 18.93 3.25 13.20
N LYS A 92 18.94 2.99 14.51
CA LYS A 92 20.16 2.83 15.28
C LYS A 92 20.71 1.43 14.98
N CYS A 93 21.94 1.37 14.48
CA CYS A 93 22.63 0.11 14.19
C CYS A 93 23.89 0.05 15.04
N GLU A 94 24.14 -1.11 15.63
CA GLU A 94 25.42 -1.39 16.26
C GLU A 94 26.41 -1.86 15.19
N GLN A 95 27.58 -1.21 15.14
CA GLN A 95 28.65 -1.62 14.25
C GLN A 95 29.48 -2.75 14.89
N SER A 96 30.26 -3.46 14.08
CA SER A 96 31.12 -4.57 14.53
C SER A 96 32.16 -4.18 15.61
N ASN A 97 32.38 -2.87 15.82
CA ASN A 97 33.26 -2.30 16.84
C ASN A 97 32.51 -1.88 18.13
N GLY A 98 31.22 -2.20 18.28
CA GLY A 98 30.39 -1.81 19.42
C GLY A 98 29.89 -0.37 19.40
N GLN A 99 30.21 0.42 18.36
CA GLN A 99 29.74 1.79 18.22
C GLN A 99 28.31 1.82 17.68
N GLN A 100 27.42 2.54 18.38
CA GLN A 100 26.07 2.81 17.85
C GLN A 100 26.14 3.92 16.81
N VAL A 101 25.67 3.62 15.60
CA VAL A 101 25.54 4.59 14.50
C VAL A 101 24.11 4.65 14.02
N THR A 102 23.58 5.86 13.94
CA THR A 102 22.25 6.11 13.36
C THR A 102 22.36 6.15 11.85
N LYS A 103 21.71 5.20 11.17
CA LYS A 103 21.57 5.19 9.71
C LYS A 103 20.21 5.74 9.32
N THR A 104 20.18 6.61 8.31
CA THR A 104 18.94 7.14 7.74
C THR A 104 18.58 6.32 6.51
N VAL A 105 17.37 5.76 6.49
CA VAL A 105 16.83 4.97 5.38
C VAL A 105 15.66 5.73 4.77
N LYS A 106 15.69 5.95 3.46
CA LYS A 106 14.57 6.51 2.70
C LYS A 106 13.88 5.38 1.96
N TRP A 107 12.57 5.27 2.14
CA TRP A 107 11.75 4.28 1.45
C TRP A 107 10.60 4.98 0.72
N ARG A 108 10.56 4.83 -0.60
CA ARG A 108 9.47 5.33 -1.44
C ARG A 108 8.52 4.19 -1.80
N GLN A 109 7.25 4.30 -1.42
CA GLN A 109 6.23 3.28 -1.71
C GLN A 109 4.82 3.88 -1.66
N PHE A 110 3.85 3.22 -2.30
CA PHE A 110 2.44 3.58 -2.13
C PHE A 110 1.99 3.36 -0.69
N PRO A 111 1.24 4.31 -0.08
CA PRO A 111 0.72 4.19 1.28
C PRO A 111 -0.52 3.27 1.33
N MET A 112 -0.44 2.07 0.73
CA MET A 112 -1.54 1.12 0.65
C MET A 112 -1.04 -0.33 0.69
N THR A 113 -1.92 -1.24 1.09
CA THR A 113 -1.65 -2.68 1.12
C THR A 113 -2.84 -3.46 0.55
N ALA A 114 -2.61 -4.72 0.15
CA ALA A 114 -3.70 -5.65 -0.15
C ALA A 114 -4.62 -5.79 1.07
N ALA A 115 -5.94 -5.77 0.85
CA ALA A 115 -6.95 -5.82 1.91
C ALA A 115 -7.74 -7.13 1.95
N TYR A 116 -7.16 -8.23 1.47
CA TYR A 116 -7.81 -9.56 1.53
C TYR A 116 -7.70 -10.22 2.90
N THR A 117 -6.61 -9.94 3.61
CA THR A 117 -6.32 -10.45 4.95
C THR A 117 -5.56 -9.39 5.71
N PHE A 118 -5.91 -9.16 6.96
CA PHE A 118 -5.18 -8.29 7.86
C PHE A 118 -5.18 -8.90 9.26
N THR A 119 -4.21 -8.50 10.08
CA THR A 119 -4.11 -8.97 11.46
C THR A 119 -5.25 -8.41 12.29
N ASP A 120 -5.58 -9.07 13.40
CA ASP A 120 -6.56 -8.58 14.38
C ASP A 120 -6.28 -7.12 14.79
N TYR A 121 -5.02 -6.78 15.04
CA TYR A 121 -4.55 -5.44 15.37
C TYR A 121 -4.88 -4.41 14.29
N ARG A 122 -4.80 -4.79 13.01
CA ARG A 122 -5.09 -3.90 11.88
C ARG A 122 -6.58 -3.78 11.58
N SER A 123 -7.41 -4.64 12.17
CA SER A 123 -8.88 -4.56 12.08
C SER A 123 -9.52 -3.82 13.25
N GLN A 124 -8.75 -3.54 14.31
CA GLN A 124 -9.29 -2.97 15.54
C GLN A 124 -9.86 -1.57 15.29
N GLY A 125 -11.13 -1.37 15.63
CA GLY A 125 -11.82 -0.09 15.43
C GLY A 125 -12.54 0.03 14.08
N GLN A 126 -12.46 -0.98 13.21
CA GLN A 126 -13.22 -1.04 11.97
C GLN A 126 -14.52 -1.82 12.12
N THR A 127 -15.56 -1.36 11.44
CA THR A 127 -16.80 -2.10 11.26
C THR A 127 -16.71 -2.92 9.98
N ILE A 128 -16.52 -4.24 10.12
CA ILE A 128 -16.45 -5.17 8.98
C ILE A 128 -17.65 -6.12 9.06
N PRO A 129 -18.57 -6.12 8.08
CA PRO A 129 -19.85 -6.84 8.19
C PRO A 129 -19.70 -8.36 8.21
N TYR A 130 -18.70 -8.89 7.51
CA TYR A 130 -18.42 -10.33 7.42
C TYR A 130 -16.91 -10.57 7.49
N VAL A 131 -16.47 -11.43 8.41
CA VAL A 131 -15.05 -11.75 8.61
C VAL A 131 -14.83 -13.27 8.56
N LEU A 132 -13.73 -13.68 7.93
CA LEU A 132 -13.18 -15.02 8.05
C LEU A 132 -11.94 -14.94 8.94
N VAL A 133 -11.95 -15.65 10.06
CA VAL A 133 -10.87 -15.62 11.05
C VAL A 133 -10.07 -16.92 10.96
N ASP A 134 -8.77 -16.80 10.69
CA ASP A 134 -7.83 -17.91 10.81
C ASP A 134 -7.40 -18.04 12.29
N ILE A 135 -7.77 -19.15 12.93
CA ILE A 135 -7.50 -19.44 14.35
C ILE A 135 -6.32 -20.43 14.47
N ALA A 136 -5.41 -20.45 13.49
CA ALA A 136 -4.17 -21.21 13.59
C ALA A 136 -3.39 -20.84 14.86
N THR A 137 -2.60 -21.79 15.39
CA THR A 137 -1.79 -21.55 16.60
C THR A 137 -0.85 -20.37 16.37
N PRO A 138 -0.86 -19.35 17.24
CA PRO A 138 -0.02 -18.16 17.04
C PRO A 138 1.46 -18.56 17.01
N LEU A 139 2.21 -18.00 16.07
CA LEU A 139 3.66 -18.13 16.02
C LEU A 139 4.22 -17.59 17.35
N ARG A 140 4.75 -18.47 18.19
CA ARG A 140 5.50 -18.06 19.39
C ARG A 140 6.63 -17.15 18.91
N ARG A 141 6.78 -15.99 19.56
CA ARG A 141 7.91 -15.08 19.37
C ARG A 141 9.18 -15.93 19.32
N ALA A 142 9.96 -15.85 18.24
CA ALA A 142 11.29 -16.41 18.22
C ALA A 142 12.07 -15.72 19.34
N GLU A 143 12.46 -16.47 20.36
CA GLU A 143 13.39 -16.01 21.38
C GLU A 143 14.67 -15.53 20.67
N PRO A 144 15.24 -14.38 21.06
CA PRO A 144 16.49 -13.91 20.49
C PRO A 144 17.60 -14.90 20.87
N PHE A 145 18.23 -15.51 19.86
CA PHE A 145 19.53 -16.15 20.02
C PHE A 145 20.64 -15.10 19.96
#